data_AF-A0A0C2GB82-F1
#
_entry.id   AF-A0A0C2GB82-F1
#
_cell.length_a   1.000
_cell.length_b   1.000
_cell.length_c   1.000
_cell.angle_alpha   90.00
_cell.angle_beta   90.00
_cell.angle_gamma   90.00
#
_symmetry.space_group_name_H-M   'P 1'
#
loop_
_entity.id
_entity.type
_entity.pdbx_description
1 polymer ?
#
loop_
_entity_poly.entity_id
_entity_poly.type
_entity_poly.pdbx_seq_one_letter_code
_entity_poly.pdbx_strand_id
1 'polypeptide(L)' 'VNMDAKTDNAGQQWRDLDEAVTRQQNDIVIVGRGVTASATPIQELTRYREAAWAALTSKS' A
#
# COMPACT_ATOMS: atom_id res chain seq x y z
N VAL A 1 2.23 0.79 4.52
CA VAL A 1 1.33 1.42 3.52
C VAL A 1 -0.08 0.90 3.72
N ASN A 2 -1.10 1.71 3.41
CA ASN A 2 -2.50 1.29 3.36
C ASN A 2 -3.24 2.20 2.35
N MET A 3 -4.11 1.62 1.52
CA MET A 3 -4.86 2.34 0.48
C MET A 3 -6.15 2.99 1.00
N ASP A 4 -6.72 2.48 2.09
CA ASP A 4 -8.05 2.89 2.57
C ASP A 4 -8.01 3.57 3.95
N ALA A 5 -6.87 3.54 4.64
CA ALA A 5 -6.68 4.17 5.94
C ALA A 5 -5.37 4.94 6.04
N LYS A 6 -5.36 6.02 6.82
CA LYS A 6 -4.18 6.88 7.02
C LYS A 6 -3.54 6.70 8.41
N THR A 7 -4.27 6.24 9.40
CA THR A 7 -3.75 5.94 10.75
C THR A 7 -4.58 4.88 11.45
N ASP A 8 -4.03 4.27 12.50
CA ASP A 8 -4.80 3.54 13.51
C ASP A 8 -4.87 4.32 14.84
N ASN A 9 -5.55 3.71 15.83
CA ASN A 9 -5.66 4.21 17.20
C ASN A 9 -4.47 3.80 18.09
N ALA A 10 -3.38 3.28 17.51
CA ALA A 10 -2.19 2.80 18.22
C ALA A 10 -0.90 3.52 17.74
N GLY A 11 -1.03 4.60 16.96
CA GLY A 11 0.07 5.44 16.51
C GLY A 11 0.72 5.03 15.18
N GLN A 12 0.23 3.98 14.51
CA GLN A 12 0.69 3.65 13.17
C GLN A 12 0.14 4.64 12.16
N GLN A 13 1.02 5.28 11.40
CA GLN A 13 0.65 6.10 10.25
C GLN A 13 0.92 5.34 8.95
N TRP A 14 0.02 5.49 7.99
CA TRP A 14 0.13 4.88 6.67
C TRP A 14 0.15 5.93 5.56
N ARG A 15 1.09 5.73 4.65
CA ARG A 15 1.12 6.37 3.34
C ARG A 15 0.29 5.56 2.36
N ASP A 16 -0.26 6.24 1.36
CA ASP A 16 -0.73 5.58 0.15
C ASP A 16 0.46 5.21 -0.76
N LEU A 17 0.15 4.55 -1.89
CA LEU A 17 1.15 4.03 -2.80
C LEU A 17 1.85 5.12 -3.61
N ASP A 18 1.14 6.18 -4.00
CA ASP A 18 1.73 7.30 -4.74
C ASP A 18 2.78 8.03 -3.88
N GLU A 19 2.45 8.29 -2.61
CA GLU A 19 3.40 8.88 -1.67
C GLU A 19 4.61 7.95 -1.43
N ALA A 20 4.36 6.66 -1.18
CA ALA A 20 5.44 5.72 -0.85
C ALA A 20 6.34 5.41 -2.05
N VAL A 21 5.78 5.13 -3.23
CA VAL A 21 6.54 4.63 -4.39
C VAL A 21 6.99 5.77 -5.28
N THR A 22 6.11 6.70 -5.61
CA THR A 22 6.39 7.75 -6.59
C THR A 22 7.09 8.96 -5.95
N ARG A 23 6.58 9.50 -4.84
CA ARG A 23 7.24 10.67 -4.21
C ARG A 23 8.47 10.30 -3.41
N GLN A 24 8.37 9.25 -2.59
CA GLN A 24 9.46 8.81 -1.71
C GLN A 24 10.40 7.80 -2.34
N GLN A 25 10.13 7.41 -3.59
CA GLN A 25 11.02 6.59 -4.40
C GLN A 25 11.33 5.20 -3.79
N ASN A 26 10.44 4.65 -2.96
CA ASN A 26 10.60 3.28 -2.47
C ASN A 26 10.30 2.27 -3.58
N ASP A 27 11.05 1.17 -3.63
CA ASP A 27 10.84 0.12 -4.65
C ASP A 27 9.90 -0.99 -4.19
N ILE A 28 9.80 -1.21 -2.87
CA ILE A 28 8.98 -2.25 -2.26
C ILE A 28 8.09 -1.63 -1.19
N VAL A 29 6.83 -2.06 -1.15
CA VAL A 29 5.89 -1.73 -0.08
C VAL A 29 5.57 -2.97 0.74
N ILE A 30 5.51 -2.80 2.07
CA ILE A 30 5.07 -3.84 3.00
C ILE A 30 3.67 -3.48 3.49
N VAL A 31 2.74 -4.41 3.31
CA VAL A 31 1.33 -4.25 3.64
C VAL A 31 0.93 -5.36 4.61
N GLY A 32 0.47 -4.95 5.81
CA GLY A 32 -0.04 -5.85 6.84
C GLY A 32 -1.57 -5.82 6.86
N ARG A 33 -2.13 -5.07 7.82
CA ARG A 33 -3.59 -5.00 8.09
C ARG A 33 -4.45 -4.64 6.88
N GLY A 34 -3.93 -3.90 5.90
CA GLY A 34 -4.65 -3.62 4.65
C GLY A 34 -4.98 -4.87 3.82
N VAL A 35 -4.26 -5.97 4.04
CA VAL A 35 -4.53 -7.29 3.41
C VAL A 35 -5.06 -8.26 4.46
N THR A 36 -4.38 -8.40 5.60
CA THR A 36 -4.65 -9.48 6.56
C THR A 36 -5.93 -9.33 7.36
N ALA A 37 -6.49 -8.12 7.46
CA ALA A 37 -7.77 -7.88 8.13
C ALA A 37 -8.98 -7.96 7.17
N SER A 38 -8.75 -8.15 5.86
CA SER A 38 -9.82 -8.26 4.88
C SER A 38 -10.49 -9.64 4.92
N ALA A 39 -11.79 -9.69 4.64
CA ALA A 39 -12.50 -10.95 4.40
C ALA A 39 -12.10 -11.62 3.07
N THR A 40 -11.47 -10.87 2.16
CA THR A 40 -11.01 -11.33 0.84
C THR A 40 -9.51 -11.04 0.62
N PRO A 41 -8.61 -11.63 1.43
CA PRO A 41 -7.19 -11.26 1.46
C PRO A 41 -6.47 -11.45 0.12
N ILE A 42 -6.87 -12.42 -0.70
CA ILE A 42 -6.28 -12.64 -2.03
C ILE A 42 -6.65 -11.52 -3.01
N GLN A 43 -7.87 -11.00 -2.91
CA GLN A 43 -8.31 -9.86 -3.73
C GLN A 43 -7.58 -8.58 -3.31
N GLU A 44 -7.44 -8.34 -2.00
CA GLU A 44 -6.65 -7.20 -1.52
C GLU A 44 -5.18 -7.34 -1.92
N LEU A 45 -4.58 -8.52 -1.78
CA LEU A 45 -3.19 -8.74 -2.22
C LEU A 45 -3.01 -8.42 -3.71
N THR A 46 -3.98 -8.83 -4.54
CA THR A 46 -4.01 -8.53 -5.97
C THR A 46 -4.09 -7.02 -6.21
N ARG A 47 -4.98 -6.32 -5.50
CA ARG A 47 -5.15 -4.86 -5.59
C ARG A 47 -3.87 -4.11 -5.23
N TYR A 48 -3.24 -4.46 -4.10
CA TYR A 48 -1.99 -3.83 -3.66
C TYR A 48 -0.84 -4.11 -4.64
N ARG A 49 -0.72 -5.34 -5.15
CA ARG A 49 0.29 -5.70 -6.15
C ARG A 49 0.16 -4.85 -7.41
N GLU A 50 -1.05 -4.77 -7.98
CA GLU A 50 -1.29 -4.06 -9.23
C GLU A 50 -1.04 -2.56 -9.08
N ALA A 51 -1.53 -1.96 -8.00
CA ALA A 51 -1.33 -0.54 -7.74
C ALA A 51 0.14 -0.20 -7.44
N ALA A 52 0.84 -1.03 -6.66
CA ALA A 52 2.27 -0.81 -6.39
C ALA A 52 3.13 -0.98 -7.66
N TRP A 53 2.81 -1.97 -8.49
CA TRP A 53 3.50 -2.20 -9.75
C TRP A 53 3.27 -1.06 -10.75
N ALA A 54 2.03 -0.58 -10.88
CA ALA A 54 1.70 0.57 -11.71
C ALA A 54 2.47 1.83 -11.25
N ALA A 55 2.53 2.08 -9.94
CA ALA A 55 3.29 3.20 -9.39
C ALA A 55 4.80 3.06 -9.69
N LEU A 56 5.36 1.86 -9.49
CA LEU A 56 6.79 1.61 -9.73
C LEU A 56 7.17 1.77 -11.20
N THR A 57 6.33 1.29 -12.12
CA THR A 57 6.59 1.36 -13.57
C THR A 57 6.33 2.75 -14.16
N SER A 58 5.54 3.59 -13.48
CA SER A 58 5.30 4.98 -13.87
C SER A 58 6.30 5.96 -13.24
N LYS A 59 7.14 5.48 -12.33
CA LYS A 59 8.22 6.23 -11.67
C LYS A 59 9.20 6.72 -12.75
N SER A 60 9.37 8.03 -12.88
CA SER A 60 10.31 8.69 -13.81
C SER A 60 11.57 9.15 -13.10
#